data_AF-A0AA39QBZ3-F1
#
_entry.id   AF-A0AA39QBZ3-F1
#
_cell.length_a   1.000
_cell.length_b   1.000
_cell.length_c   1.000
_cell.angle_alpha   90.00
_cell.angle_beta   90.00
_cell.angle_gamma   90.00
#
_symmetry.space_group_name_H-M   'P 1'
#
loop_
_entity.id
_entity.type
_entity.pdbx_description
1 polymer ?
#
loop_
_entity_poly.entity_id
_entity_poly.type
_entity_poly.pdbx_seq_one_letter_code
_entity_poly.pdbx_strand_id
1 'polypeptide(L)'
;MVGAQALAAATSVIDEPLGSRFSGVLGLSPPSNSRITTLIPATDSDAPDGATFSSNIFTSSSVSSINQFMGLLMTRPDGGVLGGRRPLLGIAKHPEKSDLPEWLDGSLDSIKYTRPVTSTSNLGVNMGTTLWKVTVQGVSVWVDGQERVVALPSTTRGTTAVLDSGVPVILTTKAIADGIYGAIGIGPGADGQYYIPCKTPLNMTLTLKMSSNPVVYSVHPLDLTTLQSKNAGDTSTCVGLIQASDSSISTANAGDIILGVAFLRNVYMVLGFDGAVGTNGKGDNSGYQLGLMGLTQPDIAMSEFNTVRVEGLGLDGASGSSTTSSGSNKGLKIGYSALIGVGSFFALAFLLFGLWRWTMWRRERNEINRGVGVMIFP
;
A
#
# COMPACT_ATOMS: atom_id res chain seq x y z
N MET A 1 16.17 2.44 -24.26
CA MET A 1 16.85 1.11 -24.24
C MET A 1 18.16 1.31 -23.53
N VAL A 2 18.49 0.51 -22.52
CA VAL A 2 19.80 0.58 -21.85
C VAL A 2 20.74 -0.39 -22.56
N GLY A 3 21.72 0.14 -23.30
CA GLY A 3 22.74 -0.66 -23.97
C GLY A 3 23.79 -1.17 -22.98
N ALA A 4 24.49 -2.25 -23.36
CA ALA A 4 25.70 -2.73 -22.68
C ALA A 4 25.59 -3.01 -21.15
N GLN A 5 24.38 -3.26 -20.63
CA GLN A 5 24.15 -3.55 -19.22
C GLN A 5 24.77 -4.89 -18.81
N ALA A 6 25.76 -4.86 -17.91
CA ALA A 6 26.22 -6.08 -17.25
C ALA A 6 25.12 -6.66 -16.35
N LEU A 7 24.94 -7.97 -16.42
CA LEU A 7 24.02 -8.75 -15.60
C LEU A 7 24.66 -10.08 -15.22
N ALA A 8 24.26 -10.63 -14.07
CA ALA A 8 24.61 -11.99 -13.70
C ALA A 8 23.57 -12.95 -14.29
N ALA A 9 24.01 -13.91 -15.10
CA ALA A 9 23.16 -14.99 -15.60
C ALA A 9 23.36 -16.22 -14.70
N ALA A 10 22.38 -16.49 -13.85
CA ALA A 10 22.42 -17.66 -12.96
C ALA A 10 22.02 -18.94 -13.74
N THR A 11 22.89 -19.95 -13.74
CA THR A 11 22.58 -21.30 -14.26
C THR A 11 21.99 -22.21 -13.19
N SER A 12 22.21 -21.87 -11.92
CA SER A 12 21.63 -22.51 -10.74
C SER A 12 21.37 -21.44 -9.69
N VAL A 13 20.18 -21.45 -9.11
CA VAL A 13 19.79 -20.60 -7.98
C VAL A 13 19.49 -21.54 -6.81
N ILE A 14 20.25 -21.40 -5.74
CA ILE A 14 20.14 -22.19 -4.51
C ILE A 14 19.83 -21.21 -3.39
N ASP A 15 18.92 -21.58 -2.48
CA ASP A 15 18.56 -20.79 -1.30
C ASP A 15 17.95 -19.40 -1.58
N GLU A 16 17.35 -19.21 -2.77
CA GLU A 16 16.58 -18.00 -3.05
C GLU A 16 15.08 -18.29 -3.05
N PRO A 17 14.28 -17.64 -2.19
CA PRO A 17 12.84 -17.83 -2.11
C PRO A 17 12.11 -17.09 -3.25
N LEU A 18 12.68 -17.11 -4.47
CA LEU A 18 12.00 -16.58 -5.65
C LEU A 18 10.84 -17.51 -5.99
N GLY A 19 9.63 -16.97 -5.89
CA GLY A 19 8.45 -17.70 -6.35
C GLY A 19 8.55 -18.01 -7.84
N SER A 20 7.82 -19.03 -8.30
CA SER A 20 7.81 -19.49 -9.70
C SER A 20 7.38 -18.46 -10.75
N ARG A 21 6.95 -17.27 -10.32
CA ARG A 21 6.50 -16.15 -11.18
C ARG A 21 7.56 -15.08 -11.39
N PHE A 22 8.76 -15.22 -10.83
CA PHE A 22 9.87 -14.30 -11.04
C PHE A 22 10.88 -14.91 -12.01
N SER A 23 11.40 -14.10 -12.94
CA SER A 23 12.45 -14.51 -13.88
C SER A 23 13.84 -14.01 -13.46
N GLY A 24 13.92 -13.16 -12.43
CA GLY A 24 15.16 -12.59 -11.93
C GLY A 24 14.92 -11.42 -10.98
N VAL A 25 16.01 -10.76 -10.60
CA VAL A 25 16.01 -9.63 -9.67
C VAL A 25 16.68 -8.42 -10.33
N LEU A 26 16.06 -7.25 -10.20
CA LEU A 26 16.65 -5.97 -10.60
C LEU A 26 17.06 -5.19 -9.35
N GLY A 27 18.37 -5.05 -9.12
CA GLY A 27 18.89 -4.32 -7.98
C GLY A 27 18.71 -2.80 -8.13
N LEU A 28 18.04 -2.18 -7.15
CA LEU A 28 17.79 -0.73 -7.11
C LEU A 28 18.51 -0.02 -5.95
N SER A 29 19.43 -0.70 -5.27
CA SER A 29 20.30 -0.08 -4.27
C SER A 29 21.27 0.92 -4.90
N PRO A 30 21.83 1.84 -4.11
CA PRO A 30 22.95 2.67 -4.56
C PRO A 30 24.08 1.85 -5.22
N PRO A 31 24.71 2.35 -6.30
CA PRO A 31 25.80 1.68 -7.02
C PRO A 31 26.92 1.09 -6.16
N SER A 32 27.26 1.73 -5.04
CA SER A 32 28.26 1.27 -4.07
C SER A 32 27.97 -0.12 -3.47
N ASN A 33 26.73 -0.60 -3.56
CA ASN A 33 26.34 -1.94 -3.09
C ASN A 33 26.49 -3.04 -4.15
N SER A 34 26.78 -2.66 -5.40
CA SER A 34 26.82 -3.58 -6.54
C SER A 34 28.01 -4.53 -6.47
N ARG A 35 27.75 -5.84 -6.39
CA ARG A 35 28.78 -6.87 -6.55
C ARG A 35 29.31 -6.96 -7.97
N ILE A 36 28.47 -6.67 -8.97
CA ILE A 36 28.91 -6.63 -10.37
C ILE A 36 29.98 -5.54 -10.54
N THR A 37 29.76 -4.35 -9.98
CA THR A 37 30.71 -3.23 -10.07
C THR A 37 32.04 -3.54 -9.37
N THR A 38 32.04 -4.39 -8.33
CA THR A 38 33.29 -4.83 -7.69
C THR A 38 34.11 -5.80 -8.54
N LEU A 39 33.47 -6.52 -9.47
CA LEU A 39 34.13 -7.49 -10.36
C LEU A 39 34.48 -6.88 -11.71
N ILE A 40 33.61 -6.01 -12.22
CA ILE A 40 33.73 -5.29 -13.47
C ILE A 40 33.56 -3.80 -13.12
N PRO A 41 34.64 -3.03 -12.97
CA PRO A 41 34.54 -1.62 -12.61
C PRO A 41 33.69 -0.84 -13.63
N ALA A 42 32.85 0.07 -13.14
CA ALA A 42 32.15 1.03 -13.98
C ALA A 42 33.15 2.06 -14.56
N THR A 43 32.89 2.54 -15.76
CA THR A 43 33.69 3.51 -16.49
C THR A 43 32.85 4.70 -16.93
N ASP A 44 33.48 5.80 -17.30
CA ASP A 44 32.79 6.98 -17.86
C ASP A 44 32.63 6.88 -19.39
N SER A 45 32.69 5.67 -19.95
CA SER A 45 32.65 5.42 -21.40
C SER A 45 31.41 4.62 -21.80
N ASP A 46 31.09 4.59 -23.09
CA ASP A 46 30.01 3.74 -23.63
C ASP A 46 30.40 2.25 -23.76
N ALA A 47 31.58 1.85 -23.27
CA ALA A 47 32.02 0.46 -23.31
C ALA A 47 31.22 -0.40 -22.31
N PRO A 48 30.99 -1.69 -22.59
CA PRO A 48 30.37 -2.60 -21.63
C PRO A 48 31.16 -2.67 -20.33
N ASP A 49 30.52 -2.31 -19.22
CA ASP A 49 31.12 -2.27 -17.90
C ASP A 49 30.13 -2.73 -16.81
N GLY A 50 30.54 -2.67 -15.54
CA GLY A 50 29.69 -3.09 -14.42
C GLY A 50 28.88 -1.98 -13.78
N ALA A 51 28.57 -0.88 -14.48
CA ALA A 51 27.65 0.13 -13.98
C ALA A 51 26.27 -0.47 -13.68
N THR A 52 25.63 0.00 -12.61
CA THR A 52 24.30 -0.50 -12.24
C THR A 52 23.24 -0.03 -13.22
N PHE A 53 22.10 -0.73 -13.23
CA PHE A 53 20.94 -0.32 -14.03
C PHE A 53 20.54 1.14 -13.78
N SER A 54 20.53 1.58 -12.52
CA SER A 54 20.22 2.96 -12.17
C SER A 54 21.23 3.95 -12.74
N SER A 55 22.53 3.64 -12.71
CA SER A 55 23.54 4.49 -13.33
C SER A 55 23.33 4.55 -14.83
N ASN A 56 23.26 3.40 -15.49
CA ASN A 56 23.14 3.34 -16.95
C ASN A 56 21.86 3.98 -17.47
N ILE A 57 20.72 3.80 -16.81
CA ILE A 57 19.48 4.41 -17.29
C ILE A 57 19.51 5.93 -17.18
N PHE A 58 20.11 6.51 -16.13
CA PHE A 58 20.16 7.97 -15.97
C PHE A 58 21.29 8.65 -16.74
N THR A 59 22.36 7.92 -17.09
CA THR A 59 23.42 8.45 -17.95
C THR A 59 23.10 8.29 -19.44
N SER A 60 22.43 7.20 -19.83
CA SER A 60 22.06 6.95 -21.24
C SER A 60 20.78 7.65 -21.69
N SER A 61 19.91 8.02 -20.74
CA SER A 61 18.74 8.84 -21.04
C SER A 61 19.11 10.31 -20.84
N SER A 62 18.64 11.20 -21.71
CA SER A 62 18.78 12.65 -21.56
C SER A 62 17.96 13.21 -20.40
N VAL A 63 17.84 12.45 -19.30
CA VAL A 63 17.12 12.80 -18.08
C VAL A 63 17.97 13.81 -17.33
N SER A 64 17.38 14.98 -17.12
CA SER A 64 17.98 16.03 -16.31
C SER A 64 18.40 15.48 -14.94
N SER A 65 19.52 15.96 -14.39
CA SER A 65 20.00 15.58 -13.05
C SER A 65 18.89 15.65 -11.99
N ILE A 66 18.06 16.70 -12.06
CA ILE A 66 16.91 16.90 -11.17
C ILE A 66 15.78 15.86 -11.28
N ASN A 67 15.85 14.93 -12.24
CA ASN A 67 14.86 13.88 -12.48
C ASN A 67 15.49 12.48 -12.40
N GLN A 68 16.70 12.35 -11.86
CA GLN A 68 17.37 11.07 -11.68
C GLN A 68 16.85 10.34 -10.44
N PHE A 69 15.62 9.85 -10.55
CA PHE A 69 14.97 9.10 -9.48
C PHE A 69 14.10 7.96 -10.00
N MET A 70 13.85 7.01 -9.11
CA MET A 70 12.84 5.97 -9.31
C MET A 70 11.77 6.05 -8.23
N GLY A 71 10.51 5.93 -8.61
CA GLY A 71 9.36 5.92 -7.73
C GLY A 71 8.78 4.52 -7.60
N LEU A 72 8.46 4.09 -6.39
CA LEU A 72 7.83 2.80 -6.10
C LEU A 72 6.48 3.05 -5.42
N LEU A 73 5.41 2.66 -6.08
CA LEU A 73 4.06 2.59 -5.51
C LEU A 73 3.65 1.12 -5.48
N MET A 74 3.43 0.57 -4.28
CA MET A 74 3.02 -0.82 -4.11
C MET A 74 1.56 -0.90 -3.68
N THR A 75 0.81 -1.85 -4.24
CA THR A 75 -0.60 -2.03 -3.93
C THR A 75 -0.86 -3.42 -3.34
N ARG A 76 -1.97 -3.53 -2.62
CA ARG A 76 -2.48 -4.80 -2.13
C ARG A 76 -3.23 -5.55 -3.24
N PRO A 77 -2.99 -6.87 -3.40
CA PRO A 77 -3.72 -7.67 -4.40
C PRO A 77 -5.22 -7.76 -4.14
N ASP A 78 -5.65 -7.61 -2.89
CA ASP A 78 -7.02 -7.78 -2.39
C ASP A 78 -7.75 -6.43 -2.17
N GLY A 79 -7.24 -5.34 -2.76
CA GLY A 79 -7.80 -4.00 -2.63
C GLY A 79 -7.42 -3.28 -1.33
N GLY A 80 -8.11 -2.18 -1.01
CA GLY A 80 -7.91 -1.37 0.20
C GLY A 80 -7.58 0.10 -0.06
N VAL A 81 -6.68 0.70 0.72
CA VAL A 81 -6.26 2.12 0.61
C VAL A 81 -6.01 2.64 -0.82
N LEU A 82 -5.55 1.78 -1.73
CA LEU A 82 -5.33 2.12 -3.14
C LEU A 82 -6.41 1.57 -4.10
N GLY A 83 -7.48 0.95 -3.61
CA GLY A 83 -8.71 0.65 -4.35
C GLY A 83 -8.52 -0.13 -5.66
N GLY A 84 -7.71 -1.20 -5.63
CA GLY A 84 -7.44 -2.00 -6.84
C GLY A 84 -6.54 -1.33 -7.88
N ARG A 85 -5.89 -0.20 -7.54
CA ARG A 85 -4.88 0.45 -8.41
C ARG A 85 -3.69 -0.47 -8.65
N ARG A 86 -3.00 -0.23 -9.77
CA ARG A 86 -1.84 -1.02 -10.19
C ARG A 86 -0.59 -0.57 -9.43
N PRO A 87 0.30 -1.49 -9.05
CA PRO A 87 1.61 -1.11 -8.55
C PRO A 87 2.41 -0.44 -9.68
N LEU A 88 3.24 0.55 -9.35
CA LEU A 88 4.02 1.33 -10.32
C LEU A 88 5.50 1.38 -9.92
N LEU A 89 6.35 1.20 -10.93
CA LEU A 89 7.75 1.61 -10.92
C LEU A 89 7.89 2.78 -11.90
N GLY A 90 7.97 3.99 -11.36
CA GLY A 90 8.22 5.21 -12.13
C GLY A 90 9.71 5.43 -12.30
N ILE A 91 10.13 5.87 -13.49
CA ILE A 91 11.52 6.29 -13.76
C ILE A 91 11.44 7.74 -14.20
N ALA A 92 12.10 8.63 -13.47
CA ALA A 92 12.05 10.08 -13.68
C ALA A 92 10.62 10.69 -13.67
N LYS A 93 9.64 9.97 -13.11
CA LYS A 93 8.24 10.38 -13.05
C LYS A 93 7.57 9.91 -11.76
N HIS A 94 6.89 10.83 -11.11
CA HIS A 94 6.01 10.57 -9.97
C HIS A 94 4.65 10.02 -10.43
N PRO A 95 3.93 9.28 -9.56
CA PRO A 95 2.55 8.87 -9.83
C PRO A 95 1.65 10.09 -10.08
N GLU A 96 0.63 9.92 -10.92
CA GLU A 96 -0.38 10.95 -11.15
C GLU A 96 -1.42 10.92 -10.02
N LYS A 97 -2.23 11.97 -9.87
CA LYS A 97 -3.29 12.03 -8.84
C LYS A 97 -4.26 10.84 -8.93
N SER A 98 -4.51 10.32 -10.13
CA SER A 98 -5.33 9.12 -10.36
C SER A 98 -4.75 7.86 -9.72
N ASP A 99 -3.42 7.79 -9.58
CA ASP A 99 -2.71 6.65 -8.99
C ASP A 99 -2.67 6.71 -7.45
N LEU A 100 -3.06 7.84 -6.86
CA LEU A 100 -3.00 8.09 -5.43
C LEU A 100 -4.38 7.96 -4.76
N PRO A 101 -4.42 7.72 -3.43
CA PRO A 101 -5.65 7.77 -2.66
C PRO A 101 -6.39 9.10 -2.81
N GLU A 102 -7.71 9.06 -2.67
CA GLU A 102 -8.56 10.24 -2.90
C GLU A 102 -8.23 11.39 -1.93
N TRP A 103 -7.90 11.06 -0.67
CA TRP A 103 -7.58 12.02 0.39
C TRP A 103 -6.23 12.73 0.23
N LEU A 104 -5.32 12.23 -0.62
CA LEU A 104 -4.07 12.92 -0.91
C LEU A 104 -4.29 13.88 -2.07
N ASP A 105 -4.04 15.17 -1.92
CA ASP A 105 -4.18 16.16 -3.01
C ASP A 105 -3.30 15.89 -4.25
N GLY A 106 -2.34 14.96 -4.16
CA GLY A 106 -1.39 14.62 -5.22
C GLY A 106 -0.21 15.58 -5.30
N SER A 107 -0.07 16.47 -4.30
CA SER A 107 1.03 17.41 -4.23
C SER A 107 2.34 16.69 -3.87
N LEU A 108 3.40 17.00 -4.62
CA LEU A 108 4.75 16.52 -4.34
C LEU A 108 5.29 17.02 -2.98
N ASP A 109 4.68 18.04 -2.38
CA ASP A 109 5.07 18.58 -1.06
C ASP A 109 4.78 17.61 0.10
N SER A 110 3.92 16.63 -0.13
CA SER A 110 3.66 15.54 0.80
C SER A 110 4.80 14.53 0.88
N ILE A 111 5.68 14.49 -0.13
CA ILE A 111 6.89 13.66 -0.11
C ILE A 111 7.93 14.31 0.79
N LYS A 112 8.35 13.58 1.83
CA LYS A 112 9.39 14.02 2.76
C LYS A 112 10.69 13.31 2.42
N TYR A 113 11.77 14.08 2.30
CA TYR A 113 13.06 13.59 1.85
C TYR A 113 14.09 13.55 2.97
N THR A 114 15.00 12.58 2.92
CA THR A 114 16.14 12.50 3.81
C THR A 114 17.35 11.95 3.06
N ARG A 115 18.54 12.21 3.59
CA ARG A 115 19.75 11.52 3.13
C ARG A 115 19.78 10.12 3.74
N PRO A 116 19.96 9.05 2.94
CA PRO A 116 20.08 7.73 3.52
C PRO A 116 21.27 7.64 4.47
N VAL A 117 21.08 6.94 5.58
CA VAL A 117 22.12 6.70 6.58
C VAL A 117 23.24 5.87 5.94
N THR A 118 24.50 6.26 6.17
CA THR A 118 25.65 5.51 5.65
C THR A 118 25.76 4.14 6.33
N SER A 119 26.20 3.16 5.56
CA SER A 119 26.50 1.83 6.06
C SER A 119 27.91 1.78 6.64
N THR A 120 28.11 0.91 7.63
CA THR A 120 29.41 0.63 8.22
C THR A 120 29.71 -0.86 8.11
N SER A 121 30.94 -1.26 7.82
CA SER A 121 31.34 -2.68 7.85
C SER A 121 31.30 -3.24 9.27
N ASN A 122 31.46 -4.56 9.41
CA ASN A 122 31.60 -5.24 10.69
C ASN A 122 32.83 -4.75 11.50
N LEU A 123 33.79 -4.11 10.84
CA LEU A 123 34.98 -3.50 11.45
C LEU A 123 34.77 -2.00 11.77
N GLY A 124 33.57 -1.47 11.60
CA GLY A 124 33.25 -0.05 11.86
C GLY A 124 33.70 0.92 10.77
N VAL A 125 34.17 0.43 9.62
CA VAL A 125 34.60 1.28 8.50
C VAL A 125 33.37 1.83 7.76
N ASN A 126 33.35 3.14 7.50
CA ASN A 126 32.29 3.77 6.71
C ASN A 126 32.34 3.29 5.24
N MET A 127 31.25 2.71 4.77
CA MET A 127 31.09 2.15 3.42
C MET A 127 30.32 3.08 2.48
N GLY A 128 30.00 4.29 2.93
CA GLY A 128 29.09 5.20 2.25
C GLY A 128 27.64 4.71 2.27
N THR A 129 26.81 5.29 1.40
CA THR A 129 25.41 4.90 1.25
C THR A 129 25.31 3.68 0.35
N THR A 130 25.12 2.49 0.93
CA THR A 130 24.95 1.22 0.18
C THR A 130 23.51 0.71 0.18
N LEU A 131 22.67 1.20 1.08
CA LEU A 131 21.27 0.77 1.25
C LEU A 131 20.39 2.00 1.44
N TRP A 132 19.10 1.86 1.13
CA TRP A 132 18.08 2.88 1.40
C TRP A 132 17.72 2.86 2.89
N LYS A 133 18.65 3.34 3.72
CA LYS A 133 18.59 3.28 5.18
C LYS A 133 18.10 4.60 5.76
N VAL A 134 17.25 4.55 6.78
CA VAL A 134 16.70 5.71 7.49
C VAL A 134 16.82 5.53 9.00
N THR A 135 16.88 6.62 9.76
CA THR A 135 16.81 6.58 11.22
C THR A 135 15.35 6.45 11.67
N VAL A 136 15.09 5.47 12.53
CA VAL A 136 13.82 5.28 13.23
C VAL A 136 13.91 5.99 14.58
N GLN A 137 12.99 6.91 14.83
CA GLN A 137 12.92 7.70 16.06
C GLN A 137 11.86 7.18 17.03
N GLY A 138 10.89 6.43 16.54
CA GLY A 138 9.83 5.88 17.36
C GLY A 138 9.06 4.77 16.65
N VAL A 139 8.57 3.84 17.44
CA VAL A 139 7.59 2.84 17.04
C VAL A 139 6.50 2.89 18.10
N SER A 140 5.26 3.10 17.68
CA SER A 140 4.13 3.20 18.61
C SER A 140 3.02 2.25 18.19
N VAL A 141 2.44 1.57 19.17
CA VAL A 141 1.26 0.72 19.00
C VAL A 141 0.10 1.36 19.74
N TRP A 142 -1.06 1.45 19.09
CA TRP A 142 -2.25 2.10 19.64
C TRP A 142 -3.26 1.05 20.08
N VAL A 143 -3.62 1.09 21.36
CA VAL A 143 -4.59 0.17 21.96
C VAL A 143 -5.65 0.98 22.67
N ASP A 144 -6.91 0.86 22.25
CA ASP A 144 -8.04 1.61 22.79
C ASP A 144 -7.82 3.14 22.82
N GLY A 145 -7.17 3.66 21.76
CA GLY A 145 -6.83 5.08 21.63
C GLY A 145 -5.65 5.54 22.50
N GLN A 146 -5.02 4.65 23.25
CA GLN A 146 -3.83 4.94 24.04
C GLN A 146 -2.56 4.54 23.30
N GLU A 147 -1.59 5.46 23.24
CA GLU A 147 -0.28 5.20 22.67
C GLU A 147 0.56 4.33 23.61
N ARG A 148 1.10 3.23 23.07
CA ARG A 148 2.10 2.38 23.74
C ARG A 148 3.39 2.46 22.95
N VAL A 149 4.35 3.21 23.48
CA VAL A 149 5.66 3.41 22.86
C VAL A 149 6.51 2.14 23.02
N VAL A 150 7.04 1.65 21.92
CA VAL A 150 7.96 0.51 21.89
C VAL A 150 9.38 1.01 22.14
N ALA A 151 10.06 0.40 23.11
CA ALA A 151 11.43 0.72 23.42
C ALA A 151 12.35 0.36 22.24
N LEU A 152 13.14 1.34 21.79
CA LEU A 152 14.11 1.14 20.72
C LEU A 152 15.51 0.93 21.30
N PRO A 153 16.38 0.13 20.64
CA PRO A 153 17.76 -0.05 21.06
C PRO A 153 18.49 1.29 21.21
N SER A 154 19.01 1.56 22.42
CA SER A 154 19.83 2.73 22.67
C SER A 154 21.27 2.44 22.22
N THR A 155 21.52 2.63 20.92
CA THR A 155 22.88 2.52 20.36
C THR A 155 23.42 3.89 20.01
N THR A 156 24.74 4.02 19.97
CA THR A 156 25.43 5.27 19.55
C THR A 156 25.08 5.70 18.12
N ARG A 157 24.59 4.77 17.28
CA ARG A 157 24.16 5.01 15.90
C ARG A 157 22.66 5.30 15.78
N GLY A 158 21.92 5.18 16.89
CA GLY A 158 20.46 5.18 16.89
C GLY A 158 19.88 3.93 16.22
N THR A 159 18.56 3.80 16.25
CA THR A 159 17.85 2.73 15.55
C THR A 159 17.72 3.07 14.07
N THR A 160 18.01 2.10 13.20
CA THR A 160 17.96 2.30 11.75
C THR A 160 17.14 1.22 11.06
N ALA A 161 16.50 1.62 9.96
CA ALA A 161 15.72 0.73 9.12
C ALA A 161 16.19 0.80 7.67
N VAL A 162 16.27 -0.34 6.98
CA VAL A 162 16.42 -0.41 5.53
C VAL A 162 15.06 -0.61 4.89
N LEU A 163 14.76 0.15 3.85
CA LEU A 163 13.56 -0.04 3.04
C LEU A 163 13.90 -0.98 1.88
N ASP A 164 13.20 -2.12 1.81
CA ASP A 164 13.56 -3.22 0.91
C ASP A 164 12.33 -3.83 0.22
N SER A 165 12.16 -3.56 -1.07
CA SER A 165 11.05 -4.13 -1.85
C SER A 165 11.20 -5.63 -2.14
N GLY A 166 12.38 -6.21 -1.90
CA GLY A 166 12.65 -7.65 -2.03
C GLY A 166 12.20 -8.47 -0.82
N VAL A 167 11.88 -7.84 0.31
CA VAL A 167 11.45 -8.54 1.53
C VAL A 167 9.94 -8.39 1.72
N PRO A 168 9.15 -9.48 1.80
CA PRO A 168 7.69 -9.39 1.83
C PRO A 168 7.11 -8.91 3.17
N VAL A 169 7.87 -9.07 4.26
CA VAL A 169 7.48 -8.81 5.65
C VAL A 169 8.30 -7.67 6.25
N ILE A 170 7.93 -7.19 7.44
CA ILE A 170 8.82 -6.36 8.24
C ILE A 170 9.72 -7.32 9.05
N LEU A 171 11.03 -7.23 8.88
CA LEU A 171 11.98 -7.94 9.76
C LEU A 171 12.49 -6.97 10.81
N THR A 172 12.61 -7.42 12.05
CA THR A 172 13.16 -6.59 13.13
C THR A 172 13.93 -7.44 14.13
N THR A 173 14.69 -6.80 15.03
CA THR A 173 15.31 -7.50 16.16
C THR A 173 14.23 -8.10 17.04
N LYS A 174 14.56 -9.20 17.73
CA LYS A 174 13.60 -9.83 18.66
C LYS A 174 13.04 -8.86 19.70
N ALA A 175 13.89 -7.97 20.22
CA ALA A 175 13.48 -6.97 21.23
C ALA A 175 12.38 -6.04 20.71
N ILE A 176 12.49 -5.55 19.48
CA ILE A 176 11.49 -4.65 18.88
C ILE A 176 10.21 -5.43 18.56
N ALA A 177 10.29 -6.64 18.01
CA ALA A 177 9.12 -7.46 17.73
C ALA A 177 8.35 -7.80 19.02
N ASP A 178 9.06 -8.27 20.06
CA ASP A 178 8.48 -8.55 21.38
C ASP A 178 7.84 -7.29 22.00
N GLY A 179 8.44 -6.12 21.80
CA GLY A 179 7.85 -4.85 22.25
C GLY A 179 6.56 -4.48 21.51
N ILE A 180 6.52 -4.65 20.18
CA ILE A 180 5.33 -4.37 19.36
C ILE A 180 4.17 -5.31 19.71
N TYR A 181 4.42 -6.61 19.73
CA TYR A 181 3.37 -7.59 20.06
C TYR A 181 3.02 -7.59 21.55
N GLY A 182 4.01 -7.39 22.42
CA GLY A 182 3.80 -7.23 23.86
C GLY A 182 2.91 -6.03 24.19
N ALA A 183 2.93 -4.97 23.37
CA ALA A 183 2.02 -3.84 23.50
C ALA A 183 0.54 -4.24 23.32
N ILE A 184 0.21 -5.36 22.68
CA ILE A 184 -1.16 -5.92 22.64
C ILE A 184 -1.31 -7.20 23.47
N GLY A 185 -0.35 -7.49 24.36
CA GLY A 185 -0.39 -8.65 25.25
C GLY A 185 -0.04 -9.98 24.57
N ILE A 186 0.68 -9.94 23.44
CA ILE A 186 1.03 -11.13 22.65
C ILE A 186 2.53 -11.38 22.74
N GLY A 187 2.89 -12.62 23.07
CA GLY A 187 4.26 -13.12 23.02
C GLY A 187 4.51 -14.01 21.81
N PRO A 188 5.78 -14.36 21.54
CA PRO A 188 6.11 -15.33 20.50
C PRO A 188 5.63 -16.74 20.88
N GLY A 189 5.24 -17.51 19.88
CA GLY A 189 5.00 -18.94 19.97
C GLY A 189 6.31 -19.72 20.13
N ALA A 190 6.20 -21.04 20.32
CA ALA A 190 7.34 -21.93 20.48
C ALA A 190 8.27 -21.99 19.25
N ASP A 191 7.72 -21.67 18.08
CA ASP A 191 8.41 -21.55 16.79
C ASP A 191 8.98 -20.14 16.54
N GLY A 192 8.83 -19.22 17.50
CA GLY A 192 9.27 -17.83 17.39
C GLY A 192 8.33 -16.93 16.58
N GLN A 193 7.22 -17.45 16.07
CA GLN A 193 6.21 -16.68 15.32
C GLN A 193 5.26 -15.94 16.25
N TYR A 194 4.63 -14.87 15.78
CA TYR A 194 3.64 -14.12 16.55
C TYR A 194 2.24 -14.40 16.04
N TYR A 195 1.40 -14.92 16.93
CA TYR A 195 0.04 -15.34 16.64
C TYR A 195 -0.96 -14.39 17.30
N ILE A 196 -1.86 -13.82 16.50
CA ILE A 196 -2.81 -12.78 16.91
C ILE A 196 -4.22 -13.24 16.55
N PRO A 197 -5.23 -13.05 17.43
CA PRO A 197 -6.61 -13.24 17.00
C PRO A 197 -6.91 -12.38 15.78
N CYS A 198 -7.43 -12.96 14.69
CA CYS A 198 -7.58 -12.26 13.42
C CYS A 198 -8.46 -11.00 13.51
N LYS A 199 -9.35 -10.93 14.50
CA LYS A 199 -10.22 -9.77 14.77
C LYS A 199 -9.54 -8.66 15.58
N THR A 200 -8.33 -8.88 16.06
CA THR A 200 -7.56 -7.89 16.82
C THR A 200 -6.67 -7.08 15.85
N PRO A 201 -6.93 -5.79 15.66
CA PRO A 201 -6.09 -4.96 14.81
C PRO A 201 -4.75 -4.67 15.49
N LEU A 202 -3.65 -4.81 14.75
CA LEU A 202 -2.38 -4.20 15.13
C LEU A 202 -2.33 -2.81 14.52
N ASN A 203 -2.63 -1.77 15.31
CA ASN A 203 -2.54 -0.38 14.89
C ASN A 203 -1.15 0.16 15.27
N MET A 204 -0.30 0.41 14.26
CA MET A 204 1.10 0.78 14.47
C MET A 204 1.49 2.00 13.63
N THR A 205 2.29 2.88 14.22
CA THR A 205 2.96 3.96 13.51
C THR A 205 4.48 3.85 13.64
N LEU A 206 5.18 4.30 12.60
CA LEU A 206 6.64 4.45 12.56
C LEU A 206 6.99 5.92 12.45
N THR A 207 7.80 6.41 13.38
CA THR A 207 8.34 7.78 13.34
C THR A 207 9.74 7.71 12.73
N LEU A 208 9.89 8.26 11.53
CA LEU A 208 11.15 8.28 10.79
C LEU A 208 11.73 9.69 10.77
N LYS A 209 13.06 9.79 10.84
CA LYS A 209 13.75 11.08 10.70
C LYS A 209 13.79 11.50 9.23
N MET A 210 12.85 12.35 8.82
CA MET A 210 12.74 12.85 7.45
C MET A 210 13.01 14.35 7.40
N SER A 211 13.96 14.80 6.59
CA SER A 211 14.34 16.23 6.54
C SER A 211 14.76 16.73 7.94
N SER A 212 14.36 17.95 8.33
CA SER A 212 14.68 18.54 9.65
C SER A 212 13.80 18.03 10.80
N ASN A 213 12.69 17.32 10.55
CA ASN A 213 11.71 16.96 11.57
C ASN A 213 11.30 15.47 11.51
N PRO A 214 10.93 14.85 12.63
CA PRO A 214 10.32 13.51 12.62
C PRO A 214 9.01 13.50 11.81
N VAL A 215 8.77 12.42 11.06
CA VAL A 215 7.51 12.20 10.32
C VAL A 215 6.94 10.86 10.72
N VAL A 216 5.64 10.84 11.03
CA VAL A 216 4.90 9.65 11.46
C VAL A 216 4.22 9.01 10.25
N TYR A 217 4.50 7.74 10.01
CA TYR A 217 3.87 6.93 8.97
C TYR A 217 3.00 5.85 9.62
N SER A 218 1.72 5.83 9.26
CA SER A 218 0.79 4.80 9.73
C SER A 218 0.90 3.55 8.87
N VAL A 219 0.82 2.37 9.50
CA VAL A 219 0.85 1.10 8.79
C VAL A 219 -0.53 0.44 8.89
N HIS A 220 -1.07 0.03 7.75
CA HIS A 220 -2.38 -0.55 7.65
C HIS A 220 -2.44 -1.89 8.41
N PRO A 221 -3.42 -2.13 9.30
CA PRO A 221 -3.47 -3.37 10.09
C PRO A 221 -3.53 -4.66 9.26
N LEU A 222 -4.19 -4.61 8.09
CA LEU A 222 -4.19 -5.71 7.09
C LEU A 222 -2.82 -5.98 6.44
N ASP A 223 -1.88 -5.03 6.45
CA ASP A 223 -0.50 -5.26 6.00
C ASP A 223 0.41 -5.74 7.14
N LEU A 224 -0.10 -5.83 8.37
CA LEU A 224 0.64 -6.28 9.54
C LEU A 224 0.27 -7.70 9.99
N THR A 225 -0.75 -8.30 9.38
CA THR A 225 -1.22 -9.64 9.71
C THR A 225 -1.70 -10.40 8.47
N THR A 226 -1.48 -11.71 8.43
CA THR A 226 -2.03 -12.60 7.39
C THR A 226 -2.78 -13.77 8.03
N LEU A 227 -3.72 -14.37 7.30
CA LEU A 227 -4.31 -15.64 7.74
C LEU A 227 -3.23 -16.72 7.78
N GLN A 228 -3.29 -17.63 8.76
CA GLN A 228 -2.59 -18.90 8.62
C GLN A 228 -3.04 -19.60 7.34
N SER A 229 -2.14 -20.36 6.72
CA SER A 229 -2.43 -21.14 5.51
C SER A 229 -3.74 -21.92 5.68
N LYS A 230 -4.58 -21.96 4.63
CA LYS A 230 -5.89 -22.65 4.62
C LYS A 230 -5.85 -24.10 5.10
N ASN A 231 -4.68 -24.73 5.10
CA ASN A 231 -4.47 -26.11 5.56
C ASN A 231 -4.44 -26.24 7.10
N ALA A 232 -4.34 -25.15 7.85
CA ALA A 232 -4.28 -25.16 9.32
C ALA A 232 -5.65 -25.29 10.00
N GLY A 233 -6.75 -25.20 9.26
CA GLY A 233 -8.12 -25.35 9.79
C GLY A 233 -8.61 -24.23 10.72
N ASP A 234 -7.71 -23.45 11.33
CA ASP A 234 -8.03 -22.32 12.19
C ASP A 234 -7.98 -20.98 11.43
N THR A 235 -9.15 -20.43 11.13
CA THR A 235 -9.28 -19.08 10.54
C THR A 235 -9.39 -17.98 11.60
N SER A 236 -9.37 -18.33 12.89
CA SER A 236 -9.50 -17.37 14.00
C SER A 236 -8.15 -16.77 14.42
N THR A 237 -7.04 -17.42 14.04
CA THR A 237 -5.68 -16.99 14.34
C THR A 237 -4.94 -16.51 13.09
N CYS A 238 -4.32 -15.34 13.21
CA CYS A 238 -3.53 -14.69 12.18
C CYS A 238 -2.05 -14.71 12.57
N VAL A 239 -1.17 -14.76 11.57
CA VAL A 239 0.28 -14.63 11.76
C VAL A 239 0.66 -13.16 11.56
N GLY A 240 1.45 -12.64 12.49
CA GLY A 240 2.03 -11.32 12.40
C GLY A 240 3.02 -11.21 11.23
N LEU A 241 3.00 -10.10 10.49
CA LEU A 241 3.95 -9.83 9.41
C LEU A 241 5.16 -9.01 9.86
N ILE A 242 5.30 -8.80 11.17
CA ILE A 242 6.53 -8.29 11.79
C ILE A 242 7.22 -9.51 12.40
N GLN A 243 8.42 -9.79 11.95
CA GLN A 243 9.12 -11.04 12.23
C GLN A 243 10.45 -10.74 12.91
N ALA A 244 10.72 -11.47 14.01
CA ALA A 244 12.01 -11.41 14.68
C ALA A 244 13.04 -12.21 13.89
N SER A 245 14.09 -11.54 13.40
CA SER A 245 15.14 -12.21 12.61
C SER A 245 16.48 -11.49 12.72
N ASP A 246 17.11 -11.57 13.88
CA ASP A 246 18.40 -10.92 14.16
C ASP A 246 19.52 -11.35 13.18
N SER A 247 19.52 -12.61 12.73
CA SER A 247 20.49 -13.13 11.76
C SER A 247 20.38 -12.47 10.38
N SER A 248 19.17 -12.36 9.84
CA SER A 248 18.93 -11.69 8.54
C SER A 248 19.30 -10.21 8.60
N ILE A 249 18.96 -9.53 9.70
CA ILE A 249 19.29 -8.12 9.90
C ILE A 249 20.80 -7.89 9.96
N SER A 250 21.50 -8.75 10.70
CA SER A 250 22.96 -8.72 10.80
C SER A 250 23.61 -9.00 9.44
N THR A 251 23.16 -10.04 8.74
CA THR A 251 23.70 -10.46 7.43
C THR A 251 23.50 -9.38 6.36
N ALA A 252 22.33 -8.74 6.34
CA ALA A 252 22.02 -7.65 5.43
C ALA A 252 22.69 -6.32 5.81
N ASN A 253 23.34 -6.24 6.99
CA ASN A 253 23.82 -4.98 7.56
C ASN A 253 22.71 -3.90 7.58
N ALA A 254 21.49 -4.34 7.90
CA ALA A 254 20.28 -3.52 7.82
C ALA A 254 20.12 -2.57 9.01
N GLY A 255 20.91 -2.74 10.07
CA GLY A 255 20.75 -2.01 11.31
C GLY A 255 19.88 -2.79 12.27
N ASP A 256 18.62 -2.37 12.42
CA ASP A 256 17.70 -2.95 13.41
C ASP A 256 16.37 -3.44 12.79
N ILE A 257 15.97 -2.85 11.65
CA ILE A 257 14.69 -3.13 10.99
C ILE A 257 14.91 -3.23 9.47
N ILE A 258 14.22 -4.16 8.82
CA ILE A 258 14.00 -4.16 7.37
C ILE A 258 12.51 -3.89 7.15
N LEU A 259 12.20 -2.74 6.57
CA LEU A 259 10.86 -2.32 6.18
C LEU A 259 10.56 -2.87 4.78
N GLY A 260 10.03 -4.08 4.76
CA GLY A 260 9.64 -4.77 3.53
C GLY A 260 8.32 -4.29 2.93
N VAL A 261 7.78 -5.08 1.99
CA VAL A 261 6.53 -4.82 1.26
C VAL A 261 5.35 -4.52 2.19
N ALA A 262 5.26 -5.19 3.35
CA ALA A 262 4.28 -4.88 4.38
C ALA A 262 4.28 -3.39 4.80
N PHE A 263 5.45 -2.76 4.94
CA PHE A 263 5.54 -1.31 5.13
C PHE A 263 5.40 -0.55 3.81
N LEU A 264 6.04 -0.99 2.74
CA LEU A 264 6.11 -0.24 1.47
C LEU A 264 4.77 -0.10 0.75
N ARG A 265 3.74 -0.88 1.10
CA ARG A 265 2.35 -0.64 0.65
C ARG A 265 1.70 0.59 1.26
N ASN A 266 2.25 1.08 2.37
CA ASN A 266 1.71 2.20 3.15
C ASN A 266 2.38 3.54 2.82
N VAL A 267 3.37 3.51 1.93
CA VAL A 267 4.14 4.69 1.51
C VAL A 267 4.41 4.65 0.01
N TYR A 268 4.43 5.80 -0.63
CA TYR A 268 5.11 5.96 -1.91
C TYR A 268 6.58 6.26 -1.65
N MET A 269 7.48 5.44 -2.20
CA MET A 269 8.91 5.52 -1.98
C MET A 269 9.62 6.13 -3.19
N VAL A 270 10.60 7.00 -2.95
CA VAL A 270 11.41 7.64 -4.00
C VAL A 270 12.90 7.40 -3.75
N LEU A 271 13.57 6.87 -4.76
CA LEU A 271 15.00 6.55 -4.79
C LEU A 271 15.72 7.60 -5.65
N GLY A 272 16.41 8.55 -5.03
CA GLY A 272 17.17 9.60 -5.73
C GLY A 272 18.64 9.26 -5.89
N PHE A 273 19.19 9.45 -7.10
CA PHE A 273 20.55 9.02 -7.42
C PHE A 273 21.57 10.17 -7.58
N ASP A 274 21.19 11.39 -7.97
CA ASP A 274 22.17 12.48 -8.18
C ASP A 274 21.64 13.92 -7.94
N GLY A 275 21.10 14.19 -6.74
CA GLY A 275 20.75 15.56 -6.34
C GLY A 275 19.52 16.15 -7.05
N ALA A 276 18.63 16.76 -6.26
CA ALA A 276 17.27 17.19 -6.64
C ALA A 276 16.43 16.03 -7.23
N VAL A 277 15.59 15.41 -6.43
CA VAL A 277 14.70 14.34 -6.89
C VAL A 277 13.34 14.90 -7.24
N GLY A 278 13.09 15.25 -8.49
CA GLY A 278 11.76 15.65 -8.99
C GLY A 278 11.11 16.77 -8.18
N THR A 279 11.91 17.56 -7.44
CA THR A 279 11.36 18.45 -6.43
C THR A 279 10.97 19.78 -7.04
N ASN A 280 9.94 20.38 -6.45
CA ASN A 280 9.73 21.83 -6.37
C ASN A 280 10.92 22.59 -5.70
N GLY A 281 12.17 22.10 -5.81
CA GLY A 281 13.38 22.64 -5.14
C GLY A 281 13.56 22.25 -3.65
N LYS A 282 12.98 21.14 -3.17
CA LYS A 282 12.92 20.75 -1.75
C LYS A 282 13.84 19.58 -1.33
N GLY A 283 14.58 18.99 -2.26
CA GLY A 283 15.61 17.98 -1.96
C GLY A 283 16.98 18.64 -1.80
N ASP A 284 17.94 17.94 -1.19
CA ASP A 284 19.33 18.39 -1.29
C ASP A 284 19.79 18.24 -2.76
N ASN A 285 20.53 19.22 -3.27
CA ASN A 285 21.05 19.26 -4.64
C ASN A 285 22.25 18.32 -4.84
N SER A 286 22.52 17.42 -3.89
CA SER A 286 23.67 16.52 -3.95
C SER A 286 23.46 15.18 -3.24
N GLY A 287 23.89 14.12 -3.93
CA GLY A 287 23.93 12.75 -3.43
C GLY A 287 22.57 12.03 -3.40
N TYR A 288 22.58 10.83 -2.81
CA TYR A 288 21.38 9.99 -2.70
C TYR A 288 20.32 10.63 -1.80
N GLN A 289 19.06 10.50 -2.20
CA GLN A 289 17.90 10.96 -1.44
C GLN A 289 16.87 9.84 -1.31
N LEU A 290 16.32 9.67 -0.12
CA LEU A 290 15.18 8.79 0.12
C LEU A 290 13.94 9.65 0.39
N GLY A 291 12.95 9.56 -0.49
CA GLY A 291 11.66 10.24 -0.35
C GLY A 291 10.56 9.28 0.09
N LEU A 292 9.70 9.71 1.01
CA LEU A 292 8.53 8.96 1.45
C LEU A 292 7.29 9.86 1.57
N MET A 293 6.19 9.43 0.96
CA MET A 293 4.86 10.00 1.14
C MET A 293 3.94 8.96 1.76
N GLY A 294 3.33 9.28 2.89
CA GLY A 294 2.39 8.38 3.56
C GLY A 294 1.10 8.21 2.75
N LEU A 295 0.70 6.97 2.52
CA LEU A 295 -0.53 6.64 1.80
C LEU A 295 -1.68 6.31 2.74
N THR A 296 -1.39 5.82 3.95
CA THR A 296 -2.40 5.24 4.85
C THR A 296 -3.03 6.28 5.77
N GLN A 297 -4.36 6.39 5.73
CA GLN A 297 -5.16 7.14 6.68
C GLN A 297 -5.70 6.19 7.78
N PRO A 298 -5.40 6.42 9.07
CA PRO A 298 -5.73 5.49 10.15
C PRO A 298 -7.21 5.08 10.23
N ASP A 299 -8.13 6.04 10.12
CA ASP A 299 -9.57 5.76 10.26
C ASP A 299 -10.09 4.89 9.11
N ILE A 300 -9.65 5.16 7.88
CA ILE A 300 -9.99 4.35 6.70
C ILE A 300 -9.39 2.95 6.85
N ALA A 301 -8.12 2.86 7.24
CA ALA A 301 -7.44 1.59 7.41
C ALA A 301 -8.09 0.70 8.49
N MET A 302 -8.55 1.31 9.57
CA MET A 302 -9.30 0.62 10.63
C MET A 302 -10.69 0.16 10.15
N SER A 303 -11.38 0.99 9.37
CA SER A 303 -12.66 0.61 8.74
C SER A 303 -12.48 -0.59 7.81
N GLU A 304 -11.49 -0.55 6.92
CA GLU A 304 -11.16 -1.65 6.01
C GLU A 304 -10.78 -2.93 6.75
N PHE A 305 -10.00 -2.82 7.83
CA PHE A 305 -9.68 -3.96 8.69
C PHE A 305 -10.95 -4.61 9.26
N ASN A 306 -11.88 -3.82 9.80
CA ASN A 306 -13.12 -4.35 10.36
C ASN A 306 -13.97 -5.06 9.29
N THR A 307 -14.11 -4.45 8.11
CA THR A 307 -14.80 -5.07 6.97
C THR A 307 -14.20 -6.43 6.61
N VAL A 308 -12.87 -6.53 6.50
CA VAL A 308 -12.21 -7.78 6.09
C VAL A 308 -12.15 -8.82 7.20
N ARG A 309 -11.77 -8.43 8.41
CA ARG A 309 -11.41 -9.38 9.49
C ARG A 309 -12.53 -9.64 10.48
N VAL A 310 -13.39 -8.65 10.72
CA VAL A 310 -14.48 -8.77 11.69
C VAL A 310 -15.76 -9.21 10.99
N GLU A 311 -16.08 -8.60 9.85
CA GLU A 311 -17.29 -8.88 9.07
C GLU A 311 -17.08 -9.98 8.01
N GLY A 312 -15.84 -10.24 7.59
CA GLY A 312 -15.52 -11.27 6.59
C GLY A 312 -15.88 -10.88 5.16
N LEU A 313 -15.95 -9.58 4.86
CA LEU A 313 -16.33 -9.03 3.57
C LEU A 313 -15.08 -8.62 2.75
N GLY A 314 -15.18 -8.71 1.42
CA GLY A 314 -14.14 -8.19 0.52
C GLY A 314 -14.21 -6.67 0.40
N LEU A 315 -13.07 -6.02 0.14
CA LEU A 315 -12.97 -4.56 0.00
C LEU A 315 -13.54 -4.04 -1.33
N ASP A 316 -13.71 -4.91 -2.32
CA ASP A 316 -14.14 -4.53 -3.68
C ASP A 316 -15.66 -4.57 -3.87
N GLY A 317 -16.45 -4.74 -2.79
CA GLY A 317 -17.92 -4.86 -2.87
C GLY A 317 -18.43 -6.13 -3.58
N ALA A 318 -17.54 -6.92 -4.20
CA ALA A 318 -17.84 -8.24 -4.70
C ALA A 318 -17.82 -9.23 -3.53
N SER A 319 -19.00 -9.78 -3.20
CA SER A 319 -19.12 -10.90 -2.28
C SER A 319 -18.11 -11.98 -2.65
N GLY A 320 -17.20 -12.30 -1.73
CA GLY A 320 -16.33 -13.45 -1.86
C GLY A 320 -17.18 -14.71 -2.03
N SER A 321 -16.95 -15.44 -3.12
CA SER A 321 -17.49 -16.76 -3.35
C SER A 321 -17.06 -17.70 -2.22
N SER A 322 -17.98 -17.95 -1.29
CA SER A 322 -17.97 -19.12 -0.41
C SER A 322 -19.19 -19.97 -0.73
N THR A 323 -18.97 -20.93 -1.62
CA THR A 323 -19.90 -22.04 -1.84
C THR A 323 -19.81 -22.98 -0.65
N THR A 324 -20.76 -22.94 0.30
CA THR A 324 -21.49 -24.12 0.84
C THR A 324 -22.54 -23.75 1.91
N SER A 325 -23.79 -24.06 1.57
CA SER A 325 -24.89 -24.64 2.37
C SER A 325 -25.26 -24.12 3.78
N SER A 326 -26.49 -23.59 3.82
CA SER A 326 -27.55 -23.75 4.84
C SER A 326 -27.31 -23.24 6.25
N GLY A 327 -28.05 -22.19 6.63
CA GLY A 327 -28.22 -21.79 8.02
C GLY A 327 -28.80 -20.39 8.19
N SER A 328 -30.13 -20.30 8.03
CA SER A 328 -31.05 -19.22 8.40
C SER A 328 -30.54 -18.00 9.21
N ASN A 329 -31.08 -16.83 8.79
CA ASN A 329 -31.67 -15.73 9.59
C ASN A 329 -30.99 -14.36 9.63
N LYS A 330 -31.70 -13.41 8.97
CA LYS A 330 -31.89 -11.98 9.24
C LYS A 330 -30.78 -11.02 8.75
N GLY A 331 -31.07 -9.85 8.17
CA GLY A 331 -32.36 -9.22 7.93
C GLY A 331 -32.23 -7.79 7.39
N LEU A 332 -33.26 -7.37 6.63
CA LEU A 332 -33.77 -6.02 6.40
C LEU A 332 -32.76 -4.86 6.21
N LYS A 333 -32.35 -4.57 4.96
CA LYS A 333 -32.06 -3.18 4.48
C LYS A 333 -32.32 -2.96 2.97
N ILE A 334 -33.34 -3.60 2.38
CA ILE A 334 -33.72 -3.40 0.95
C ILE A 334 -35.19 -2.95 0.77
N GLY A 335 -35.94 -2.75 1.86
CA GLY A 335 -37.39 -2.50 1.79
C GLY A 335 -37.82 -1.09 1.36
N TYR A 336 -36.99 -0.05 1.51
CA TYR A 336 -37.47 1.34 1.35
C TYR A 336 -37.46 1.84 -0.10
N SER A 337 -36.49 1.42 -0.91
CA SER A 337 -36.39 1.87 -2.32
C SER A 337 -37.47 1.23 -3.20
N ALA A 338 -37.83 -0.03 -2.94
CA ALA A 338 -38.91 -0.71 -3.65
C ALA A 338 -40.30 -0.13 -3.34
N LEU A 339 -40.54 0.28 -2.08
CA LEU A 339 -41.82 0.87 -1.67
C LEU A 339 -42.09 2.23 -2.32
N ILE A 340 -41.06 3.08 -2.48
CA ILE A 340 -41.19 4.38 -3.14
C ILE A 340 -41.48 4.20 -4.64
N GLY A 341 -40.82 3.25 -5.30
CA GLY A 341 -41.06 2.96 -6.72
C GLY A 341 -42.49 2.49 -6.99
N VAL A 342 -43.00 1.56 -6.16
CA VAL A 342 -44.36 1.02 -6.30
C VAL A 342 -45.42 2.08 -6.00
N GLY A 343 -45.23 2.90 -4.94
CA GLY A 343 -46.15 3.99 -4.62
C GLY A 343 -46.27 5.03 -5.74
N SER A 344 -45.13 5.39 -6.35
CA SER A 344 -45.07 6.35 -7.46
C SER A 344 -45.81 5.84 -8.70
N PHE A 345 -45.67 4.56 -9.01
CA PHE A 345 -46.34 3.92 -10.15
C PHE A 345 -47.87 3.91 -9.98
N PHE A 346 -48.38 3.54 -8.81
CA PHE A 346 -49.82 3.54 -8.56
C PHE A 346 -50.41 4.95 -8.57
N ALA A 347 -49.73 5.94 -7.98
CA ALA A 347 -50.19 7.33 -8.03
C ALA A 347 -50.32 7.86 -9.46
N LEU A 348 -49.34 7.55 -10.31
CA LEU A 348 -49.33 7.95 -11.72
C LEU A 348 -50.42 7.22 -12.52
N ALA A 349 -50.63 5.92 -12.25
CA ALA A 349 -51.70 5.15 -12.87
C ALA A 349 -53.10 5.69 -12.51
N PHE A 350 -53.34 6.07 -11.25
CA PHE A 350 -54.61 6.66 -10.82
C PHE A 350 -54.86 8.03 -11.47
N LEU A 351 -53.83 8.87 -11.61
CA LEU A 351 -53.95 10.16 -12.28
C LEU A 351 -54.29 10.00 -13.77
N LEU A 352 -53.60 9.09 -14.47
CA LEU A 352 -53.88 8.81 -15.89
C LEU A 352 -55.29 8.23 -16.08
N PHE A 353 -55.72 7.33 -15.20
CA PHE A 353 -57.08 6.78 -15.27
C PHE A 353 -58.15 7.84 -14.98
N GLY A 354 -57.92 8.73 -14.01
CA GLY A 354 -58.80 9.86 -13.71
C GLY A 354 -58.94 10.83 -14.88
N LEU A 355 -57.82 11.21 -15.52
CA LEU A 355 -57.81 12.05 -16.70
C LEU A 355 -58.51 11.38 -17.89
N TRP A 356 -58.24 10.09 -18.13
CA TRP A 356 -58.91 9.33 -19.17
C TRP A 356 -60.43 9.30 -18.96
N ARG A 357 -60.88 8.97 -17.73
CA ARG A 357 -62.32 8.95 -17.38
C ARG A 357 -62.97 10.32 -17.50
N TRP A 358 -62.27 11.40 -17.12
CA TRP A 358 -62.74 12.77 -17.32
C TRP A 358 -62.93 13.10 -18.80
N THR A 359 -61.96 12.74 -19.66
CA THR A 359 -62.06 13.00 -21.10
C THR A 359 -63.18 12.20 -21.76
N MET A 360 -63.38 10.94 -21.36
CA MET A 360 -64.50 10.11 -21.80
C MET A 360 -65.85 10.72 -21.39
N TRP A 361 -65.99 11.14 -20.13
CA TRP A 361 -67.22 11.76 -19.64
C TRP A 361 -67.52 13.12 -20.31
N ARG A 362 -66.48 13.89 -20.66
CA ARG A 362 -66.62 15.10 -21.49
C ARG A 362 -67.08 14.77 -22.91
N ARG A 363 -66.63 13.67 -23.50
CA ARG A 363 -67.07 13.23 -24.83
C ARG A 363 -68.53 12.79 -24.82
N GLU A 364 -68.96 12.00 -23.84
CA GLU A 364 -70.37 11.59 -23.69
C GLU A 364 -71.30 12.79 -23.48
N ARG A 365 -70.91 13.79 -22.67
CA ARG A 365 -71.69 15.03 -22.52
C ARG A 365 -71.79 15.85 -23.80
N ASN A 366 -70.76 15.83 -24.64
CA ASN A 366 -70.78 16.54 -25.92
C ASN A 366 -71.63 15.82 -26.99
N GLU A 367 -71.82 14.51 -26.89
CA GLU A 367 -72.73 13.75 -27.76
C GLU A 367 -74.20 13.92 -27.34
N ILE A 368 -74.50 14.00 -26.04
CA ILE A 368 -75.84 14.32 -25.53
C ILE A 368 -76.27 15.74 -25.98
N ASN A 369 -75.35 16.71 -25.97
CA ASN A 369 -75.62 18.08 -26.43
C ASN A 369 -75.69 18.24 -27.96
N ARG A 370 -75.32 17.22 -28.74
CA ARG A 370 -75.48 17.18 -30.21
C ARG A 370 -76.69 16.35 -30.67
N GLY A 371 -77.38 15.69 -29.75
CA GLY A 371 -78.63 14.92 -29.99
C GLY A 371 -79.93 15.71 -29.81
N VAL A 372 -79.88 16.98 -29.42
CA VAL A 372 -81.05 17.88 -29.42
C VAL A 372 -81.13 18.56 -30.80
N GLY A 373 -81.54 17.78 -31.80
CA GLY A 373 -81.73 18.22 -33.18
C GLY A 373 -83.01 17.63 -33.74
N VAL A 374 -84.12 18.32 -33.47
CA VAL A 374 -85.37 18.38 -34.25
C VAL A 374 -86.03 17.03 -34.60
N MET A 375 -87.07 16.69 -33.84
CA MET A 375 -88.15 15.81 -34.29
C MET A 375 -89.40 16.68 -34.43
N ILE A 376 -89.77 17.03 -35.67
CA ILE A 376 -91.09 17.60 -36.03
C ILE A 376 -91.53 16.94 -37.36
N PHE A 377 -92.69 16.30 -37.31
CA PHE A 377 -93.65 16.10 -38.41
C PHE A 377 -95.05 16.12 -37.77
N PRO A 378 -96.13 16.55 -38.45
CA PRO A 378 -96.25 17.21 -39.74
C PRO A 378 -96.45 18.74 -39.64
#